data_AF-A0A834NP20-F1
#
_entry.id   AF-A0A834NP20-F1
#
_cell.length_a   1.000
_cell.length_b   1.000
_cell.length_c   1.000
_cell.angle_alpha   90.00
_cell.angle_beta   90.00
_cell.angle_gamma   90.00
#
_symmetry.space_group_name_H-M   'P 1'
#
loop_
_entity.id
_entity.type
_entity.pdbx_description
1 polymer ?
#
loop_
_entity_poly.entity_id
_entity_poly.type
_entity_poly.pdbx_seq_one_letter_code
_entity_poly.pdbx_strand_id
1 'polypeptide(L)'
;MVVQKENATATIKPHHDQPGHYTMKILVLLLCLTVVSYAQYNRYPYNPEYYGRHIAILRQSKDTAPDGSYSYSYDTENGISVAEQGRPKNIGPAQIEEVRGQYSYTAPDGTPILVTYIADENGFQASGAHLPTPPPIPPAIQRALSYNAAHPEEEEPYRRY
;
A
#
# COMPACT_ATOMS: atom_id res chain seq x y z
N MET A 1 -59.15 -35.27 54.86
CA MET A 1 -57.98 -34.37 54.97
C MET A 1 -57.35 -34.69 56.32
N VAL A 2 -56.29 -35.49 56.40
CA VAL A 2 -54.91 -35.22 55.98
C VAL A 2 -54.24 -36.51 55.52
N VAL A 3 -53.48 -36.41 54.43
CA VAL A 3 -52.57 -37.43 53.89
C VAL A 3 -51.29 -37.45 54.73
N GLN A 4 -50.88 -38.61 55.22
CA GLN A 4 -49.52 -38.84 55.73
C GLN A 4 -48.83 -39.82 54.76
N LYS A 5 -47.81 -39.33 54.06
CA LYS A 5 -46.94 -40.13 53.19
C LYS A 5 -45.81 -40.70 54.05
N GLU A 6 -45.69 -42.01 54.11
CA GLU A 6 -44.52 -42.67 54.69
C GLU A 6 -43.41 -42.79 53.64
N ASN A 7 -42.20 -42.42 54.06
CA ASN A 7 -41.00 -42.27 53.24
C ASN A 7 -40.38 -43.64 52.91
N ALA A 8 -40.17 -43.92 51.61
CA ALA A 8 -39.35 -45.04 51.17
C ALA A 8 -37.88 -44.60 51.05
N THR A 9 -37.02 -45.17 51.88
CA THR A 9 -35.57 -45.00 51.85
C THR A 9 -34.97 -45.70 50.63
N ALA A 10 -34.49 -44.94 49.65
CA ALA A 10 -33.72 -45.45 48.53
C ALA A 10 -32.22 -45.53 48.89
N THR A 11 -31.71 -46.75 49.03
CA THR A 11 -30.28 -47.02 49.23
C THR A 11 -29.51 -46.72 47.95
N ILE A 12 -28.71 -45.64 47.93
CA ILE A 12 -27.86 -45.28 46.80
C ILE A 12 -26.56 -46.09 46.88
N LYS A 13 -26.33 -46.93 45.86
CA LYS A 13 -25.09 -47.71 45.70
C LYS A 13 -23.96 -46.76 45.25
N PRO A 14 -22.79 -46.69 45.92
CA PRO A 14 -21.74 -45.77 45.50
C PRO A 14 -21.11 -46.24 44.18
N HIS A 15 -21.09 -45.36 43.18
CA HIS A 15 -20.32 -45.54 41.95
C HIS A 15 -18.84 -45.31 42.28
N HIS A 16 -18.03 -46.36 42.21
CA HIS A 16 -16.60 -46.27 42.45
C HIS A 16 -15.92 -45.59 41.25
N ASP A 17 -15.62 -44.30 41.38
CA ASP A 17 -14.92 -43.51 40.38
C ASP A 17 -13.45 -43.98 40.28
N GLN A 18 -13.01 -44.46 39.10
CA GLN A 18 -11.66 -45.00 38.91
C GLN A 18 -10.61 -43.86 38.88
N PRO A 19 -9.52 -43.94 39.67
CA PRO A 19 -8.56 -42.85 39.89
C PRO A 19 -7.62 -42.53 38.70
N GLY A 20 -7.83 -43.12 37.52
CA GLY A 20 -6.93 -42.97 36.36
C GLY A 20 -7.24 -41.78 35.43
N HIS A 21 -8.48 -41.29 35.40
CA HIS A 21 -8.92 -40.32 34.37
C HIS A 21 -8.52 -38.87 34.65
N TYR A 22 -8.28 -38.52 35.91
CA TYR A 22 -7.88 -37.16 36.31
C TYR A 22 -6.36 -36.95 36.19
N THR A 23 -5.58 -38.00 36.49
CA THR A 23 -4.11 -37.98 36.48
C THR A 23 -3.55 -37.65 35.10
N MET A 24 -4.15 -38.19 34.02
CA MET A 24 -3.75 -37.90 32.65
C MET A 24 -4.13 -36.48 32.20
N LYS A 25 -5.29 -35.96 32.65
CA LYS A 25 -5.75 -34.59 32.33
C LYS A 25 -4.91 -33.54 33.05
N ILE A 26 -4.55 -33.77 34.30
CA ILE A 26 -3.67 -32.88 35.09
C ILE A 26 -2.27 -32.82 34.46
N LEU A 27 -1.73 -33.96 34.01
CA LEU A 27 -0.42 -34.00 33.34
C LEU A 27 -0.45 -33.25 32.00
N VAL A 28 -1.52 -33.37 31.21
CA VAL A 28 -1.72 -32.61 29.97
C VAL A 28 -1.84 -31.10 30.25
N LEU A 29 -2.56 -30.68 31.29
CA LEU A 29 -2.68 -29.27 31.66
C LEU A 29 -1.33 -28.67 32.12
N LEU A 30 -0.54 -29.41 32.89
CA LEU A 30 0.81 -28.99 33.29
C LEU A 30 1.78 -28.94 32.10
N LEU A 31 1.66 -29.87 31.15
CA LEU A 31 2.42 -29.83 29.90
C LEU A 31 2.04 -28.60 29.07
N CYS A 32 0.76 -28.27 28.93
CA CYS A 32 0.33 -27.06 28.23
C CYS A 32 0.86 -25.78 28.90
N LEU A 33 0.81 -25.68 30.23
CA LEU A 33 1.32 -24.53 30.98
C LEU A 33 2.84 -24.36 30.84
N THR A 34 3.60 -25.45 30.84
CA THR A 34 5.05 -25.41 30.64
C THR A 34 5.42 -25.02 29.21
N VAL A 35 4.71 -25.55 28.20
CA VAL A 35 4.93 -25.18 26.77
C VAL A 35 4.59 -23.72 26.50
N VAL A 36 3.49 -23.19 27.06
CA VAL A 36 3.13 -21.76 26.94
C VAL A 36 4.18 -20.87 27.62
N SER A 37 4.64 -21.25 28.82
CA SER A 37 5.69 -20.51 29.53
C SER A 37 7.02 -20.53 28.77
N TYR A 38 7.39 -21.65 28.15
CA TYR A 38 8.62 -21.76 27.34
C TYR A 38 8.53 -20.94 26.05
N ALA A 39 7.35 -20.91 25.41
CA ALA A 39 7.10 -20.06 24.24
C ALA A 39 7.11 -18.56 24.58
N GLN A 40 6.69 -18.17 25.79
CA GLN A 40 6.81 -16.80 26.29
C GLN A 40 8.23 -16.45 26.73
N TYR A 41 8.97 -17.42 27.29
CA TYR A 41 10.36 -17.25 27.74
C TYR A 41 11.32 -16.97 26.57
N ASN A 42 11.10 -17.61 25.42
CA ASN A 42 11.90 -17.38 24.21
C ASN A 42 11.36 -16.25 23.32
N ARG A 43 10.71 -15.23 23.88
CA ARG A 43 10.51 -13.98 23.13
C ARG A 43 11.87 -13.34 22.89
N TYR A 44 12.38 -13.50 21.67
CA TYR A 44 13.59 -12.82 21.21
C TYR A 44 13.50 -11.34 21.60
N PRO A 45 14.53 -10.76 22.25
CA PRO A 45 14.55 -9.34 22.49
C PRO A 45 14.49 -8.64 21.13
N TYR A 46 13.43 -7.87 20.92
CA TYR A 46 13.31 -6.97 19.79
C TYR A 46 14.51 -6.04 19.83
N ASN A 47 15.46 -6.23 18.91
CA ASN A 47 16.64 -5.38 18.78
C ASN A 47 16.36 -4.31 17.72
N PRO A 48 15.96 -3.08 18.10
CA PRO A 48 15.66 -2.01 17.15
C PRO A 48 16.89 -1.55 16.35
N GLU A 49 18.11 -1.86 16.80
CA GLU A 49 19.35 -1.47 16.11
C GLU A 49 19.56 -2.22 14.77
N TYR A 50 18.86 -3.34 14.53
CA TYR A 50 19.09 -4.16 13.33
C TYR A 50 18.36 -3.66 12.06
N TYR A 51 17.32 -2.83 12.20
CA TYR A 51 16.49 -2.36 11.07
C TYR A 51 16.63 -0.85 10.79
N GLY A 52 17.60 -0.18 11.40
CA GLY A 52 17.72 1.28 11.29
C GLY A 52 16.61 2.03 12.02
N ARG A 53 16.68 3.37 12.00
CA ARG A 53 15.69 4.24 12.64
C ARG A 53 14.29 3.94 12.07
N HIS A 54 13.34 3.61 12.94
CA HIS A 54 11.94 3.49 12.56
C HIS A 54 11.42 4.88 12.17
N ILE A 55 10.87 5.01 10.97
CA ILE A 55 10.26 6.25 10.46
C ILE A 55 8.75 6.09 10.54
N ALA A 56 8.08 6.96 11.30
CA ALA A 56 6.63 6.91 11.43
C ALA A 56 5.92 7.35 10.13
N ILE A 57 4.75 6.76 9.87
CA ILE A 57 3.80 7.30 8.89
C ILE A 57 2.94 8.34 9.60
N LEU A 58 2.96 9.58 9.11
CA LEU A 58 2.19 10.70 9.66
C LEU A 58 0.76 10.73 9.12
N ARG A 59 0.60 10.43 7.82
CA ARG A 59 -0.68 10.41 7.13
C ARG A 59 -0.68 9.32 6.08
N GLN A 60 -1.83 8.69 5.87
CA GLN A 60 -2.05 7.71 4.82
C GLN A 60 -3.50 7.77 4.34
N SER A 61 -3.71 7.68 3.03
CA SER A 61 -5.02 7.52 2.40
C SER A 61 -4.90 6.50 1.28
N LYS A 62 -5.95 5.70 1.08
CA LYS A 62 -6.06 4.73 0.00
C LYS A 62 -7.53 4.54 -0.34
N ASP A 63 -7.88 4.79 -1.58
CA ASP A 63 -9.23 4.65 -2.11
C ASP A 63 -9.20 3.80 -3.39
N THR A 64 -10.27 3.06 -3.63
CA THR A 64 -10.43 2.22 -4.83
C THR A 64 -11.89 2.23 -5.23
N ALA A 65 -12.17 2.44 -6.50
CA ALA A 65 -13.51 2.51 -7.05
C ALA A 65 -13.85 1.24 -7.85
N PRO A 66 -15.15 0.91 -7.99
CA PRO A 66 -15.59 -0.27 -8.74
C PRO A 66 -15.24 -0.24 -10.23
N ASP A 67 -14.97 0.94 -10.79
CA ASP A 67 -14.56 1.13 -12.18
C ASP A 67 -13.08 0.81 -12.43
N GLY A 68 -12.35 0.39 -11.39
CA GLY A 68 -10.92 0.07 -11.46
C GLY A 68 -10.00 1.27 -11.21
N SER A 69 -10.54 2.47 -10.98
CA SER A 69 -9.72 3.60 -10.55
C SER A 69 -9.30 3.49 -9.08
N TYR A 70 -8.14 4.04 -8.75
CA TYR A 70 -7.63 4.08 -7.38
C TYR A 70 -6.88 5.37 -7.11
N SER A 71 -6.69 5.66 -5.83
CA SER A 71 -5.73 6.64 -5.36
C SER A 71 -5.09 6.16 -4.07
N TYR A 72 -3.84 6.56 -3.85
CA TYR A 72 -3.23 6.46 -2.53
C TYR A 72 -2.28 7.63 -2.28
N SER A 73 -2.07 7.92 -1.01
CA SER A 73 -1.05 8.86 -0.56
C SER A 73 -0.51 8.47 0.81
N TYR A 74 0.73 8.85 1.09
CA TYR A 74 1.29 8.76 2.43
C TYR A 74 2.37 9.82 2.67
N ASP A 75 2.50 10.23 3.93
CA ASP A 75 3.51 11.15 4.42
C ASP A 75 4.28 10.49 5.56
N THR A 76 5.62 10.60 5.54
CA THR A 76 6.51 10.00 6.54
C THR A 76 7.15 11.07 7.44
N GLU A 77 7.61 10.65 8.62
CA GLU A 77 8.28 11.52 9.60
C GLU A 77 9.56 12.16 9.06
N ASN A 78 10.27 11.49 8.15
CA ASN A 78 11.49 12.02 7.52
C ASN A 78 11.23 12.88 6.27
N GLY A 79 9.98 13.32 6.05
CA GLY A 79 9.64 14.26 4.98
C GLY A 79 9.52 13.63 3.60
N ILE A 80 9.29 12.32 3.50
CA ILE A 80 8.89 11.68 2.25
C ILE A 80 7.38 11.84 2.12
N SER A 81 6.93 12.31 0.96
CA SER A 81 5.51 12.40 0.62
C SER A 81 5.28 11.76 -0.74
N VAL A 82 4.28 10.90 -0.84
CA VAL A 82 3.89 10.21 -2.08
C VAL A 82 2.40 10.33 -2.29
N ALA A 83 1.99 10.59 -3.53
CA ALA A 83 0.60 10.53 -3.95
C ALA A 83 0.50 10.00 -5.38
N GLU A 84 -0.40 9.05 -5.63
CA GLU A 84 -0.63 8.45 -6.94
C GLU A 84 -2.11 8.18 -7.14
N GLN A 85 -2.55 8.30 -8.38
CA GLN A 85 -3.88 7.87 -8.83
C GLN A 85 -3.75 7.14 -10.15
N GLY A 86 -4.50 6.07 -10.31
CA GLY A 86 -4.58 5.30 -11.55
C GLY A 86 -6.03 5.15 -11.99
N ARG A 87 -6.25 5.11 -13.30
CA ARG A 87 -7.58 4.88 -13.89
C ARG A 87 -7.47 4.09 -15.18
N PRO A 88 -8.42 3.20 -15.48
CA PRO A 88 -8.51 2.58 -16.80
C PRO A 88 -8.80 3.62 -17.89
N LYS A 89 -8.09 3.51 -19.02
CA LYS A 89 -8.24 4.34 -20.21
C LYS A 89 -8.38 3.45 -21.44
N ASN A 90 -9.45 3.65 -22.19
CA ASN A 90 -9.69 2.89 -23.43
C ASN A 90 -8.99 3.59 -24.60
N ILE A 91 -8.22 2.82 -25.38
CA ILE A 91 -7.56 3.25 -26.61
C ILE A 91 -7.95 2.28 -27.72
N GLY A 92 -8.95 2.67 -28.50
CA GLY A 92 -9.55 1.81 -29.51
C GLY A 92 -10.13 0.54 -28.88
N PRO A 93 -9.76 -0.67 -29.35
CA PRO A 93 -10.22 -1.94 -28.78
C PRO A 93 -9.47 -2.36 -27.50
N ALA A 94 -8.39 -1.67 -27.15
CA ALA A 94 -7.57 -2.00 -25.98
C ALA A 94 -7.94 -1.12 -24.77
N GLN A 95 -7.81 -1.68 -23.58
CA GLN A 95 -7.85 -0.94 -22.33
C GLN A 95 -6.44 -0.92 -21.73
N ILE A 96 -5.94 0.26 -21.41
CA ILE A 96 -4.69 0.48 -20.69
C ILE A 96 -4.97 1.15 -19.35
N GLU A 97 -3.95 1.29 -18.51
CA GLU A 97 -4.01 2.05 -17.28
C GLU A 97 -3.28 3.39 -17.47
N GLU A 98 -3.94 4.50 -17.15
CA GLU A 98 -3.29 5.81 -17.04
C GLU A 98 -3.01 6.08 -15.56
N VAL A 99 -1.74 6.25 -15.21
CA VAL A 99 -1.28 6.53 -13.85
C VAL A 99 -0.70 7.94 -13.80
N ARG A 100 -1.06 8.70 -12.77
CA ARG A 100 -0.50 10.02 -12.47
C ARG A 100 -0.08 10.03 -11.01
N GLY A 101 1.15 10.45 -10.75
CA GLY A 101 1.62 10.51 -9.38
C GLY A 101 2.74 11.51 -9.17
N GLN A 102 3.11 11.62 -7.91
CA GLN A 102 4.19 12.45 -7.45
C GLN A 102 4.83 11.84 -6.21
N TYR A 103 6.13 12.07 -6.06
CA TYR A 103 6.82 11.83 -4.82
C TYR A 103 7.80 12.96 -4.53
N SER A 104 8.01 13.22 -3.25
CA SER A 104 8.99 14.19 -2.77
C SER A 104 9.77 13.64 -1.59
N TYR A 105 11.02 14.07 -1.49
CA TYR A 105 11.92 13.75 -0.38
C TYR A 105 13.00 14.83 -0.25
N THR A 106 13.71 14.84 0.87
CA THR A 106 14.87 15.72 1.05
C THR A 106 16.15 14.95 0.71
N ALA A 107 16.95 15.46 -0.23
CA ALA A 107 18.23 14.86 -0.58
C ALA A 107 19.27 15.04 0.55
N PRO A 108 20.37 14.26 0.57
CA PRO A 108 21.37 14.34 1.63
C PRO A 108 22.03 15.71 1.82
N ASP A 109 21.99 16.56 0.80
CA ASP A 109 22.48 17.94 0.81
C ASP A 109 21.44 18.96 1.35
N GLY A 110 20.24 18.50 1.71
CA GLY A 110 19.12 19.32 2.15
C GLY A 110 18.23 19.83 1.01
N THR A 111 18.54 19.52 -0.24
CA THR A 111 17.76 19.97 -1.39
C THR A 111 16.40 19.24 -1.42
N PRO A 112 15.26 19.97 -1.48
CA PRO A 112 13.97 19.33 -1.66
C PRO A 112 13.86 18.79 -3.10
N ILE A 113 13.59 17.50 -3.21
CA ILE A 113 13.37 16.82 -4.47
C ILE A 113 11.87 16.59 -4.65
N LEU A 114 11.35 16.99 -5.81
CA LEU A 114 10.00 16.68 -6.27
C LEU A 114 10.09 16.02 -7.65
N VAL A 115 9.38 14.91 -7.80
CA VAL A 115 9.13 14.27 -9.09
C VAL A 115 7.63 14.14 -9.27
N THR A 116 7.15 14.55 -10.44
CA THR A 116 5.79 14.29 -10.92
C THR A 116 5.90 13.39 -12.14
N TYR A 117 4.95 12.48 -12.33
CA TYR A 117 4.98 11.57 -13.47
C TYR A 117 3.59 11.24 -14.01
N ILE A 118 3.58 10.89 -15.28
CA ILE A 118 2.45 10.30 -16.00
C ILE A 118 2.94 9.01 -16.64
N ALA A 119 2.22 7.91 -16.45
CA ALA A 119 2.41 6.68 -17.19
C ALA A 119 1.16 6.40 -18.02
N ASP A 120 1.32 6.35 -19.34
CA ASP A 120 0.23 6.14 -20.29
C ASP A 120 0.73 5.36 -21.53
N GLU A 121 0.00 5.42 -22.65
CA GLU A 121 0.38 4.78 -23.91
C GLU A 121 1.77 5.19 -24.44
N ASN A 122 2.27 6.35 -24.04
CA ASN A 122 3.58 6.86 -24.42
C ASN A 122 4.69 6.45 -23.42
N GLY A 123 4.36 5.58 -22.46
CA GLY A 123 5.27 5.11 -21.41
C GLY A 123 5.34 6.05 -20.21
N PHE A 124 6.40 5.88 -19.41
CA PHE A 124 6.63 6.64 -18.19
C PHE A 124 7.33 7.98 -18.48
N GLN A 125 6.68 9.07 -18.12
CA GLN A 125 7.14 10.43 -18.35
C GLN A 125 7.26 11.14 -17.00
N ALA A 126 8.49 11.33 -16.52
CA ALA A 126 8.77 12.06 -15.28
C ALA A 126 9.26 13.48 -15.54
N SER A 127 8.87 14.38 -14.64
CA SER A 127 9.31 15.77 -14.60
C SER A 127 9.77 16.11 -13.18
N GLY A 128 10.89 16.83 -13.10
CA GLY A 128 11.51 17.27 -11.85
C GLY A 128 12.73 18.13 -12.14
N ALA A 129 13.01 19.13 -11.30
CA ALA A 129 14.08 20.11 -11.53
C ALA A 129 15.50 19.50 -11.59
N HIS A 130 15.67 18.30 -11.03
CA HIS A 130 16.94 17.56 -10.99
C HIS A 130 17.07 16.52 -12.11
N LEU A 131 16.02 16.32 -12.92
CA LEU A 131 16.06 15.35 -14.01
C LEU A 131 16.78 15.93 -15.23
N PRO A 132 17.51 15.10 -16.00
CA PRO A 132 18.10 15.53 -17.26
C PRO A 132 17.03 16.07 -18.20
N THR A 133 17.26 17.25 -18.77
CA THR A 133 16.41 17.81 -19.82
C THR A 133 17.05 17.58 -21.20
N PRO A 134 16.24 17.40 -22.26
CA PRO A 134 16.77 17.38 -23.62
C PRO A 134 17.57 18.66 -23.91
N PRO A 135 18.62 18.57 -24.75
CA PRO A 135 19.40 19.75 -25.11
C PRO A 135 18.51 20.80 -25.79
N PRO A 136 18.82 22.10 -25.63
CA PRO A 136 18.03 23.17 -26.24
C PRO A 136 18.02 23.03 -27.77
N ILE A 137 16.91 23.45 -28.39
CA ILE A 137 16.75 23.45 -29.84
C ILE A 137 17.89 24.28 -30.49
N PRO A 138 18.62 23.76 -31.49
CA PRO A 138 19.68 24.50 -32.17
C PRO A 138 19.22 25.86 -32.73
N PRO A 139 20.05 26.93 -32.65
CA PRO A 139 19.67 28.28 -33.11
C PRO A 139 19.24 28.36 -34.58
N ALA A 140 19.77 27.48 -35.45
CA ALA A 140 19.37 27.43 -36.85
C ALA A 140 17.90 27.04 -37.02
N ILE A 141 17.41 26.08 -36.24
CA ILE A 141 16.02 25.64 -36.26
C ILE A 141 15.12 26.74 -35.70
N GLN A 142 15.54 27.41 -34.62
CA GLN A 142 14.81 28.56 -34.08
C GLN A 142 14.67 29.69 -35.11
N ARG A 143 15.73 29.98 -35.87
CA ARG A 143 15.70 30.95 -36.99
C ARG A 143 14.76 30.51 -38.12
N ALA A 144 14.79 29.23 -38.50
CA ALA A 144 13.89 28.72 -39.52
C ALA A 144 12.42 28.80 -39.08
N LEU A 145 12.10 28.43 -37.84
CA LEU A 145 10.75 28.52 -37.28
C LEU A 145 10.24 29.96 -37.21
N SER A 146 11.08 30.90 -36.77
CA SER A 146 10.73 32.33 -36.75
C SER A 146 10.55 32.91 -38.15
N TYR A 147 11.38 32.50 -39.12
CA TYR A 147 11.20 32.89 -40.52
C TYR A 147 9.87 32.36 -41.09
N ASN A 148 9.56 31.07 -40.90
CA ASN A 148 8.31 30.47 -41.37
C ASN A 148 7.08 31.11 -40.72
N ALA A 149 7.15 31.42 -39.42
CA ALA A 149 6.09 32.12 -38.71
C ALA A 149 5.87 33.55 -39.23
N ALA A 150 6.94 34.22 -39.69
CA ALA A 150 6.87 35.56 -40.27
C ALA A 150 6.48 35.56 -41.76
N HIS A 151 6.57 34.42 -42.45
CA HIS A 151 6.25 34.25 -43.87
C HIS A 151 5.28 33.08 -44.04
N PRO A 152 4.00 33.24 -43.64
CA PRO A 152 2.97 32.23 -43.90
C PRO A 152 2.84 31.98 -45.41
N GLU A 153 2.60 30.74 -45.81
CA GLU A 153 2.45 30.37 -47.21
C GLU A 153 1.28 31.15 -47.85
N GLU A 154 1.53 31.77 -49.00
CA GLU A 154 0.48 32.42 -49.78
C GLU A 154 -0.34 31.33 -50.48
N GLU A 155 -1.66 31.27 -50.20
CA GLU A 155 -2.56 30.39 -50.93
C GLU A 155 -2.71 30.89 -52.38
N GLU A 156 -1.90 30.32 -53.28
CA GLU A 156 -2.04 30.52 -54.72
C GLU A 156 -3.45 30.11 -55.15
N PRO A 157 -4.30 31.03 -55.65
CA PRO A 157 -5.67 30.70 -55.99
C PRO A 157 -5.68 29.67 -57.13
N TYR A 158 -6.30 28.51 -56.89
CA TYR A 158 -6.47 27.45 -57.87
C TYR A 158 -6.98 28.02 -59.21
N ARG A 159 -6.12 28.06 -60.22
CA ARG A 159 -6.52 28.43 -61.59
C ARG A 159 -7.39 27.31 -62.16
N ARG A 160 -8.70 27.50 -62.19
CA ARG A 160 -9.59 26.73 -63.06
C ARG A 160 -9.29 27.10 -64.50
N TYR A 161 -8.84 26.13 -65.28
CA TYR A 161 -8.78 26.19 -66.73
C TYR A 161 -10.14 25.80 -67.33
#